data_AF-A0A8R1DEF3-F1
#
_entry.id   AF-A0A8R1DEF3-F1
#
_cell.length_a   1.000
_cell.length_b   1.000
_cell.length_c   1.000
_cell.angle_alpha   90.00
_cell.angle_beta   90.00
_cell.angle_gamma   90.00
#
_symmetry.space_group_name_H-M   'P 1'
#
loop_
_entity.id
_entity.type
_entity.pdbx_description
1 polymer ?
#
loop_
_entity_poly.entity_id
_entity_poly.type
_entity_poly.pdbx_seq_one_letter_code
_entity_poly.pdbx_strand_id
1 'polypeptide(L)'
;MMQLSLFYQPQHLFCITVDMQSSDEYKAVIEALPTCFPNMKVFIGEQSEWGSFGILENVYTCFNWLTAAKHPWKYYQYLSGTDLPIRTNLEMVRIFKALNGSINTDVSDYEVNRYKNMEGVLPPIPIYKSSMSVVVPRGAADFVIVNPRVKKLLSYLRKTWIPDESFWTTVSGSPALLPVPGAIRVRDILWLRKHFKLRPPDVNTVDSIGTSYIGRYQVWGWQKDCYGKIKDFSCVFGVEDIEEIMTRPELIAHKLYLEFEPAAFMCMFKSGFNFWRVKEHRWALSSGSFLFVSPLSTNNGKKGVKRTIYAYSITWDDVIDSDRKYKGILEQKMSSSSLNVLSTSTTVGGAPVPVDGECDGPCKRVYPSNLLNTIGRCGHYLCNACYGIVRNADGTNGCSSLHCYWKGSSREETNRNYEKEVCRKQRARAREMKKRGIDVKSASLSPLSHTDDETSEKSVAAGYTTCSVTSACDASTPCPRDETCLVNLVIVQHAEGNSMKQIFTHTKAPLSAKIQTVIEHLLSQNPALSLNPFQCGTLYFTELKADKTRRMRRVKERGFEKVELIEMPQISGTVTFVLDLGGFVEKGHAIYLK
;
A
#
# COMPACT_ATOMS: atom_id res chain seq x y z
N MET A 1 -6.25 -22.00 -14.17
CA MET A 1 -6.96 -20.92 -14.90
C MET A 1 -7.28 -19.73 -14.01
N MET A 2 -8.04 -19.86 -12.91
CA MET A 2 -8.38 -18.70 -12.05
C MET A 2 -7.18 -17.99 -11.43
N GLN A 3 -6.13 -18.71 -11.02
CA GLN A 3 -4.91 -18.07 -10.53
C GLN A 3 -4.26 -17.19 -11.60
N LEU A 4 -4.16 -17.69 -12.84
CA LEU A 4 -3.59 -16.94 -13.95
C LEU A 4 -4.35 -15.64 -14.19
N SER A 5 -5.69 -15.63 -14.12
CA SER A 5 -6.46 -14.40 -14.33
C SER A 5 -6.22 -13.31 -13.27
N LEU A 6 -5.68 -13.65 -12.10
CA LEU A 6 -5.31 -12.67 -11.07
C LEU A 6 -3.93 -12.04 -11.29
N PHE A 7 -2.99 -12.79 -11.87
CA PHE A 7 -1.63 -12.30 -12.15
C PHE A 7 -1.45 -11.77 -13.56
N TYR A 8 -2.27 -12.23 -14.51
CA TYR A 8 -2.10 -11.97 -15.93
C TYR A 8 -2.19 -10.48 -16.24
N GLN A 9 -1.20 -10.00 -16.99
CA GLN A 9 -1.11 -8.64 -17.50
C GLN A 9 -0.44 -8.70 -18.88
N PRO A 10 -0.97 -8.00 -19.89
CA PRO A 10 -0.45 -8.10 -21.26
C PRO A 10 1.01 -7.62 -21.41
N GLN A 11 1.45 -6.70 -20.55
CA GLN A 11 2.81 -6.18 -20.54
C GLN A 11 3.84 -7.11 -19.86
N HIS A 12 3.41 -8.10 -19.08
CA HIS A 12 4.30 -9.07 -18.41
C HIS A 12 4.69 -10.21 -19.34
N LEU A 13 5.67 -11.02 -18.94
CA LEU A 13 6.01 -12.27 -19.62
C LEU A 13 5.84 -13.44 -18.65
N PHE A 14 5.10 -14.47 -19.07
CA PHE A 14 4.75 -15.63 -18.25
C PHE A 14 5.42 -16.91 -18.77
N CYS A 15 5.86 -17.76 -17.86
CA CYS A 15 6.32 -19.10 -18.13
C CYS A 15 5.64 -20.09 -17.19
N ILE A 16 5.09 -21.17 -17.76
CA ILE A 16 4.42 -22.22 -17.00
C ILE A 16 5.12 -23.53 -17.29
N THR A 17 5.51 -24.26 -16.25
CA THR A 17 5.98 -25.64 -16.37
C THR A 17 4.96 -26.57 -15.72
N VAL A 18 4.48 -27.53 -16.51
CA VAL A 18 3.54 -28.56 -16.07
C VAL A 18 4.33 -29.85 -15.81
N ASP A 19 4.10 -30.47 -14.66
CA ASP A 19 4.75 -31.74 -14.32
C ASP A 19 4.38 -32.84 -15.33
N MET A 20 5.37 -33.61 -15.78
CA MET A 20 5.19 -34.76 -16.68
C MET A 20 4.13 -35.76 -16.19
N GLN A 21 3.98 -35.93 -14.87
CA GLN A 21 3.01 -36.84 -14.26
C GLN A 21 1.58 -36.31 -14.26
N SER A 22 1.34 -35.07 -14.70
CA SER A 22 -0.02 -34.54 -14.85
C SER A 22 -0.80 -35.30 -15.92
N SER A 23 -2.14 -35.28 -15.84
CA SER A 23 -2.96 -35.93 -16.86
C SER A 23 -2.82 -35.26 -18.22
N ASP A 24 -2.97 -36.03 -19.29
CA ASP A 24 -2.77 -35.52 -20.66
C ASP A 24 -3.84 -34.49 -21.03
N GLU A 25 -5.05 -34.60 -20.49
CA GLU A 25 -6.10 -33.57 -20.65
C GLU A 25 -5.67 -32.26 -20.01
N TYR A 26 -5.02 -32.31 -18.84
CA TYR A 26 -4.52 -31.12 -18.17
C TYR A 26 -3.38 -30.47 -18.95
N LYS A 27 -2.42 -31.28 -19.42
CA LYS A 27 -1.31 -30.79 -20.28
C LYS A 27 -1.85 -30.10 -21.53
N ALA A 28 -2.76 -30.76 -22.25
CA ALA A 28 -3.36 -30.22 -23.47
C ALA A 28 -4.03 -28.86 -23.25
N VAL A 29 -4.77 -28.69 -22.14
CA VAL A 29 -5.42 -27.41 -21.81
C VAL A 29 -4.40 -26.31 -21.52
N ILE A 30 -3.34 -26.61 -20.77
CA ILE A 30 -2.32 -25.61 -20.43
C ILE A 30 -1.45 -25.29 -21.64
N GLU A 31 -1.05 -26.28 -22.44
CA GLU A 31 -0.28 -26.08 -23.68
C GLU A 31 -1.04 -25.28 -24.75
N ALA A 32 -2.37 -25.26 -24.70
CA ALA A 32 -3.18 -24.41 -25.56
C ALA A 32 -3.17 -22.93 -25.16
N LEU A 33 -2.78 -22.57 -23.92
CA LEU A 33 -2.83 -21.18 -23.43
C LEU A 33 -2.06 -20.16 -24.29
N PRO A 34 -0.84 -20.44 -24.78
CA PRO A 34 -0.10 -19.50 -25.62
C PRO A 34 -0.82 -19.14 -26.94
N THR A 35 -1.81 -19.92 -27.37
CA THR A 35 -2.64 -19.57 -28.54
C THR A 35 -3.52 -18.34 -28.25
N CYS A 36 -3.92 -18.15 -26.99
CA CYS A 36 -4.72 -17.01 -26.55
C CYS A 36 -3.87 -15.86 -25.99
N PHE A 37 -2.69 -16.17 -25.44
CA PHE A 37 -1.85 -15.21 -24.73
C PHE A 37 -0.41 -15.23 -25.31
N PRO A 38 -0.06 -14.28 -26.19
CA PRO A 38 1.22 -14.29 -26.90
C PRO A 38 2.43 -14.04 -25.98
N ASN A 39 2.20 -13.46 -24.81
CA ASN A 39 3.22 -13.17 -23.79
C ASN A 39 3.43 -14.33 -22.80
N MET A 40 3.21 -15.57 -23.24
CA MET A 40 3.31 -16.76 -22.40
C MET A 40 4.04 -17.89 -23.11
N LYS A 41 4.82 -18.66 -22.36
CA LYS A 41 5.38 -19.94 -22.79
C LYS A 41 5.02 -21.05 -21.82
N VAL A 42 4.76 -22.24 -22.36
CA VAL A 42 4.47 -23.45 -21.60
C VAL A 42 5.53 -24.50 -21.91
N PHE A 43 5.94 -25.24 -20.89
CA PHE A 43 6.81 -26.41 -20.98
C PHE A 43 6.18 -27.58 -20.25
N ILE A 44 6.37 -28.79 -20.78
CA ILE A 44 6.21 -30.01 -19.99
C ILE A 44 7.57 -30.30 -19.36
N GLY A 45 7.60 -30.26 -18.04
CA GLY A 45 8.81 -30.36 -17.24
C GLY A 45 9.11 -31.79 -16.79
N GLU A 46 10.13 -31.91 -15.96
CA GLU A 46 10.51 -33.16 -15.29
C GLU A 46 9.51 -33.56 -14.20
N GLN A 47 9.57 -34.83 -13.80
CA GLN A 47 8.83 -35.34 -12.65
C GLN A 47 9.24 -34.59 -11.38
N SER A 48 8.28 -33.90 -10.74
CA SER A 48 8.51 -33.07 -9.56
C SER A 48 7.94 -33.74 -8.32
N GLU A 49 8.68 -34.66 -7.73
CA GLU A 49 8.36 -35.22 -6.41
C GLU A 49 8.81 -34.28 -5.28
N TRP A 50 8.14 -34.35 -4.14
CA TRP A 50 8.51 -33.53 -2.99
C TRP A 50 9.93 -33.85 -2.54
N GLY A 51 10.75 -32.80 -2.41
CA GLY A 51 12.17 -32.90 -2.06
C GLY A 51 13.08 -33.37 -3.20
N SER A 52 12.55 -33.61 -4.41
CA SER A 52 13.35 -33.96 -5.59
C SER A 52 13.91 -32.73 -6.30
N PHE A 53 14.96 -32.94 -7.09
CA PHE A 53 15.54 -31.89 -7.93
C PHE A 53 14.64 -31.46 -9.10
N GLY A 54 13.64 -32.28 -9.48
CA GLY A 54 12.73 -31.95 -10.59
C GLY A 54 11.96 -30.65 -10.38
N ILE A 55 11.64 -30.29 -9.13
CA ILE A 55 11.03 -28.99 -8.80
C ILE A 55 11.96 -27.86 -9.22
N LEU A 56 13.23 -27.89 -8.79
CA LEU A 56 14.19 -26.85 -9.10
C LEU A 56 14.52 -26.82 -10.59
N GLU A 57 14.60 -27.97 -11.26
CA GLU A 57 14.84 -28.06 -12.71
C GLU A 57 13.72 -27.37 -13.50
N ASN A 58 12.47 -27.61 -13.12
CA ASN A 58 11.30 -26.98 -13.76
C ASN A 58 11.27 -25.47 -13.52
N VAL A 59 11.52 -25.02 -12.29
CA VAL A 59 11.66 -23.60 -11.97
C VAL A 59 12.79 -22.97 -12.81
N TYR A 60 13.94 -23.63 -12.88
CA TYR A 60 15.12 -23.13 -13.59
C TYR A 60 14.91 -23.09 -15.11
N THR A 61 14.15 -24.03 -15.67
CA THR A 61 13.74 -24.03 -17.08
C THR A 61 13.01 -22.74 -17.44
N CYS A 62 12.02 -22.36 -16.63
CA CYS A 62 11.30 -21.10 -16.83
C CYS A 62 12.17 -19.87 -16.58
N PHE A 63 13.00 -19.90 -15.54
CA PHE A 63 13.93 -18.82 -15.24
C PHE A 63 14.91 -18.55 -16.39
N ASN A 64 15.45 -19.62 -17.00
CA ASN A 64 16.35 -19.54 -18.15
C ASN A 64 15.65 -18.92 -19.37
N TRP A 65 14.44 -19.40 -19.71
CA TRP A 65 13.69 -18.87 -20.84
C TRP A 65 13.30 -17.39 -20.66
N LEU A 66 12.80 -17.02 -19.48
CA LEU A 66 12.47 -15.63 -19.17
C LEU A 66 13.70 -14.73 -19.27
N THR A 67 14.86 -15.18 -18.79
CA THR A 67 16.10 -14.40 -18.82
C THR A 67 16.69 -14.27 -20.22
N ALA A 68 16.57 -15.30 -21.06
CA ALA A 68 16.95 -15.23 -22.46
C ALA A 68 16.02 -14.36 -23.32
N ALA A 69 14.80 -14.08 -22.84
CA ALA A 69 13.85 -13.27 -23.58
C ALA A 69 14.33 -11.81 -23.74
N LYS A 70 14.15 -11.27 -24.95
CA LYS A 70 14.43 -9.85 -25.26
C LYS A 70 13.46 -8.87 -24.60
N HIS A 71 12.37 -9.38 -24.01
CA HIS A 71 11.36 -8.58 -23.34
C HIS A 71 11.97 -7.80 -22.16
N PRO A 72 11.70 -6.49 -22.02
CA PRO A 72 12.39 -5.61 -21.06
C PRO A 72 11.80 -5.70 -19.63
N TRP A 73 11.52 -6.91 -19.17
CA TRP A 73 11.03 -7.13 -17.80
C TRP A 73 12.07 -6.76 -16.76
N LYS A 74 11.60 -6.43 -15.55
CA LYS A 74 12.44 -5.83 -14.49
C LYS A 74 12.65 -6.76 -13.30
N TYR A 75 11.63 -7.51 -12.92
CA TYR A 75 11.70 -8.48 -11.82
C TYR A 75 11.06 -9.81 -12.20
N TYR A 76 11.67 -10.90 -11.72
CA TYR A 76 11.20 -12.27 -11.78
C TYR A 76 10.59 -12.67 -10.44
N GLN A 77 9.46 -13.35 -10.49
CA GLN A 77 8.79 -13.96 -9.33
C GLN A 77 8.44 -15.42 -9.63
N TYR A 78 8.78 -16.29 -8.68
CA TYR A 78 8.42 -17.70 -8.70
C TYR A 78 7.14 -17.94 -7.86
N LEU A 79 6.18 -18.68 -8.42
CA LEU A 79 4.91 -19.08 -7.81
C LEU A 79 4.64 -20.59 -7.99
N SER A 80 3.83 -21.14 -7.09
CA SER A 80 3.21 -22.46 -7.19
C SER A 80 1.75 -22.37 -7.60
N GLY A 81 1.16 -23.49 -8.04
CA GLY A 81 -0.25 -23.57 -8.46
C GLY A 81 -1.31 -23.36 -7.36
N THR A 82 -0.89 -23.03 -6.13
CA THR A 82 -1.77 -22.80 -4.96
C THR A 82 -1.56 -21.43 -4.32
N ASP A 83 -0.80 -20.57 -4.99
CA ASP A 83 -0.49 -19.23 -4.52
C ASP A 83 -1.48 -18.22 -5.09
N LEU A 84 -2.02 -17.35 -4.23
CA LEU A 84 -2.86 -16.24 -4.65
C LEU A 84 -2.20 -14.90 -4.29
N PRO A 85 -2.36 -13.86 -5.12
CA PRO A 85 -1.83 -12.55 -4.81
C PRO A 85 -2.61 -11.93 -3.64
N ILE A 86 -1.89 -11.30 -2.72
CA ILE A 86 -2.43 -10.38 -1.71
C ILE A 86 -2.10 -8.92 -2.03
N ARG A 87 -1.39 -8.70 -3.15
CA ARG A 87 -1.07 -7.38 -3.71
C ARG A 87 -1.51 -7.31 -5.15
N THR A 88 -1.99 -6.14 -5.54
CA THR A 88 -2.31 -5.85 -6.93
C THR A 88 -1.06 -5.61 -7.75
N ASN A 89 -1.18 -5.66 -9.08
CA ASN A 89 -0.05 -5.40 -9.96
C ASN A 89 0.60 -4.03 -9.69
N LEU A 90 -0.20 -2.99 -9.49
CA LEU A 90 0.30 -1.64 -9.19
C LEU A 90 1.09 -1.60 -7.87
N GLU A 91 0.61 -2.30 -6.83
CA GLU A 91 1.32 -2.39 -5.55
C GLU A 91 2.63 -3.18 -5.70
N MET A 92 2.61 -4.31 -6.41
CA MET A 92 3.82 -5.08 -6.71
C MET A 92 4.84 -4.23 -7.46
N VAL A 93 4.43 -3.47 -8.49
CA VAL A 93 5.33 -2.55 -9.22
C VAL A 93 5.92 -1.49 -8.28
N ARG A 94 5.13 -0.90 -7.39
CA ARG A 94 5.62 0.09 -6.41
C ARG A 94 6.63 -0.52 -5.44
N ILE A 95 6.33 -1.72 -4.93
CA ILE A 95 7.24 -2.46 -4.04
C ILE A 95 8.54 -2.79 -4.77
N PHE A 96 8.47 -3.25 -6.02
CA PHE A 96 9.64 -3.60 -6.81
C PHE A 96 10.49 -2.39 -7.20
N LYS A 97 9.86 -1.24 -7.46
CA LYS A 97 10.58 0.04 -7.58
C LYS A 97 11.29 0.40 -6.27
N ALA A 98 10.66 0.20 -5.12
CA ALA A 98 11.27 0.44 -3.81
C ALA A 98 12.40 -0.55 -3.47
N LEU A 99 12.34 -1.79 -3.97
CA LEU A 99 13.45 -2.76 -3.86
C LEU A 99 14.68 -2.35 -4.67
N ASN A 100 14.54 -1.48 -5.66
CA ASN A 100 15.62 -0.80 -6.39
C ASN A 100 16.77 -1.73 -6.82
N GLY A 101 16.44 -2.82 -7.50
CA GLY A 101 17.43 -3.80 -7.97
C GLY A 101 17.97 -4.74 -6.89
N SER A 102 17.35 -4.79 -5.70
CA SER A 102 17.69 -5.78 -4.65
C SER A 102 16.95 -7.09 -4.85
N ILE A 103 17.61 -8.21 -4.50
CA ILE A 103 16.99 -9.54 -4.41
C ILE A 103 16.23 -9.66 -3.09
N ASN A 104 15.01 -10.21 -3.13
CA ASN A 104 14.26 -10.56 -1.93
C ASN A 104 14.08 -12.07 -1.83
N THR A 105 14.67 -12.66 -0.79
CA THR A 105 14.59 -14.09 -0.48
C THR A 105 14.57 -14.28 1.03
N ASP A 106 13.99 -15.39 1.49
CA ASP A 106 14.09 -15.76 2.90
C ASP A 106 15.49 -16.25 3.25
N VAL A 107 15.89 -16.06 4.50
CA VAL A 107 17.23 -16.34 4.97
C VAL A 107 17.18 -17.24 6.19
N SER A 108 17.70 -18.45 6.09
CA SER A 108 17.83 -19.35 7.23
C SER A 108 19.09 -20.21 7.13
N ASP A 109 19.51 -20.77 8.27
CA ASP A 109 20.58 -21.75 8.32
C ASP A 109 20.17 -23.01 7.54
N TYR A 110 21.12 -23.58 6.79
CA TYR A 110 20.87 -24.79 6.01
C TYR A 110 20.89 -26.03 6.90
N GLU A 111 19.87 -26.89 6.80
CA GLU A 111 19.80 -28.07 7.66
C GLU A 111 20.79 -29.16 7.23
N VAL A 112 21.60 -29.63 8.18
CA VAL A 112 22.62 -30.67 7.97
C VAL A 112 22.05 -31.93 7.32
N ASN A 113 20.82 -32.30 7.68
CA ASN A 113 20.14 -33.49 7.15
C ASN A 113 19.96 -33.46 5.62
N ARG A 114 19.89 -32.27 5.00
CA ARG A 114 19.62 -32.13 3.55
C ARG A 114 20.82 -32.48 2.66
N TYR A 115 22.02 -32.55 3.21
CA TYR A 115 23.24 -32.86 2.46
C TYR A 115 24.06 -34.00 3.07
N LYS A 116 23.46 -34.82 3.95
CA LYS A 116 24.12 -36.01 4.52
C LYS A 116 24.73 -36.94 3.47
N ASN A 117 24.02 -37.14 2.35
CA ASN A 117 24.49 -37.99 1.24
C ASN A 117 25.66 -37.37 0.46
N MET A 118 26.05 -36.14 0.79
CA MET A 118 27.14 -35.38 0.17
C MET A 118 28.29 -35.17 1.16
N GLU A 119 28.36 -35.96 2.23
CA GLU A 119 29.46 -35.93 3.18
C GLU A 119 30.81 -36.10 2.47
N GLY A 120 31.78 -35.26 2.80
CA GLY A 120 33.08 -35.18 2.12
C GLY A 120 33.09 -34.41 0.79
N VAL A 121 31.93 -34.08 0.21
CA VAL A 121 31.84 -33.27 -1.01
C VAL A 121 31.53 -31.82 -0.64
N LEU A 122 32.53 -30.95 -0.82
CA LEU A 122 32.39 -29.53 -0.53
C LEU A 122 31.50 -28.82 -1.58
N PRO A 123 30.57 -27.97 -1.14
CA PRO A 123 29.79 -27.15 -2.06
C PRO A 123 30.66 -26.06 -2.70
N PRO A 124 30.32 -25.59 -3.91
CA PRO A 124 31.12 -24.58 -4.61
C PRO A 124 31.08 -23.20 -3.94
N ILE A 125 30.05 -22.93 -3.13
CA ILE A 125 29.86 -21.74 -2.31
C ILE A 125 29.08 -22.12 -1.03
N PRO A 126 29.11 -21.30 0.04
CA PRO A 126 28.33 -21.54 1.26
C PRO A 126 26.84 -21.67 0.97
N ILE A 127 26.23 -22.75 1.44
CA ILE A 127 24.81 -23.05 1.20
C ILE A 127 23.97 -22.48 2.34
N TYR A 128 22.83 -21.91 1.96
CA TYR A 128 21.82 -21.36 2.87
C TYR A 128 20.44 -21.90 2.53
N LYS A 129 19.55 -21.93 3.52
CA LYS A 129 18.15 -22.24 3.28
C LYS A 129 17.43 -21.02 2.70
N SER A 130 16.61 -21.27 1.69
CA SER A 130 15.71 -20.33 1.03
C SER A 130 14.25 -20.74 1.17
N SER A 131 13.34 -19.83 0.86
CA SER A 131 11.94 -20.17 0.61
C SER A 131 11.76 -20.67 -0.83
N MET A 132 10.63 -21.32 -1.13
CA MET A 132 10.25 -21.64 -2.52
C MET A 132 9.64 -20.42 -3.25
N SER A 133 9.89 -19.19 -2.80
CA SER A 133 9.50 -17.98 -3.55
C SER A 133 10.61 -16.95 -3.39
N VAL A 134 10.87 -16.21 -4.47
CA VAL A 134 11.95 -15.24 -4.57
C VAL A 134 11.54 -14.12 -5.51
N VAL A 135 12.05 -12.91 -5.23
CA VAL A 135 11.98 -11.75 -6.13
C VAL A 135 13.39 -11.47 -6.63
N VAL A 136 13.62 -11.59 -7.94
CA VAL A 136 14.95 -11.44 -8.55
C VAL A 136 14.93 -10.35 -9.62
N PRO A 137 15.77 -9.31 -9.54
CA PRO A 137 15.84 -8.28 -10.58
C PRO A 137 16.52 -8.81 -11.84
N ARG A 138 16.21 -8.23 -13.00
CA ARG A 138 16.73 -8.67 -14.31
C ARG A 138 18.25 -8.80 -14.35
N GLY A 139 18.98 -7.80 -13.86
CA GLY A 139 20.45 -7.82 -13.86
C GLY A 139 21.05 -8.95 -13.01
N ALA A 140 20.36 -9.35 -11.94
CA ALA A 140 20.75 -10.55 -11.18
C ALA A 140 20.51 -11.81 -11.98
N ALA A 141 19.35 -11.91 -12.64
CA ALA A 141 19.00 -13.05 -13.45
C ALA A 141 20.02 -13.27 -14.57
N ASP A 142 20.33 -12.22 -15.35
CA ASP A 142 21.32 -12.28 -16.45
C ASP A 142 22.69 -12.81 -15.96
N PHE A 143 23.10 -12.42 -14.75
CA PHE A 143 24.33 -12.93 -14.13
C PHE A 143 24.23 -14.42 -13.75
N VAL A 144 23.10 -14.83 -13.15
CA VAL A 144 22.90 -16.18 -12.60
C VAL A 144 22.95 -17.27 -13.69
N ILE A 145 22.32 -17.06 -14.85
CA ILE A 145 22.26 -18.05 -15.94
C ILE A 145 23.65 -18.32 -16.56
N VAL A 146 24.48 -17.29 -16.69
CA VAL A 146 25.76 -17.40 -17.42
C VAL A 146 26.88 -17.90 -16.50
N ASN A 147 26.80 -17.64 -15.20
CA ASN A 147 27.92 -17.87 -14.28
C ASN A 147 28.24 -19.37 -14.07
N PRO A 148 29.50 -19.80 -14.28
CA PRO A 148 29.87 -21.21 -14.15
C PRO A 148 29.82 -21.75 -12.71
N ARG A 149 29.97 -20.90 -11.68
CA ARG A 149 29.81 -21.32 -10.27
C ARG A 149 28.36 -21.67 -9.95
N VAL A 150 27.40 -20.96 -10.54
CA VAL A 150 25.96 -21.27 -10.40
C VAL A 150 25.64 -22.62 -11.05
N LYS A 151 26.20 -22.90 -12.23
CA LYS A 151 26.05 -24.21 -12.88
C LYS A 151 26.61 -25.35 -12.03
N LYS A 152 27.81 -25.17 -11.45
CA LYS A 152 28.39 -26.12 -10.48
C LYS A 152 27.50 -26.30 -9.25
N LEU A 153 26.89 -25.22 -8.76
CA LEU A 153 25.95 -25.28 -7.63
C LEU A 153 24.72 -26.10 -7.98
N LEU A 154 24.11 -25.91 -9.15
CA LEU A 154 22.98 -26.74 -9.61
C LEU A 154 23.35 -28.22 -9.67
N SER A 155 24.52 -28.56 -10.23
CA SER A 155 25.01 -29.93 -10.25
C SER A 155 25.23 -30.51 -8.85
N TYR A 156 25.68 -29.69 -7.90
CA TYR A 156 25.81 -30.08 -6.50
C TYR A 156 24.45 -30.34 -5.86
N LEU A 157 23.51 -29.40 -6.00
CA LEU A 157 22.17 -29.47 -5.40
C LEU A 157 21.34 -30.63 -5.94
N ARG A 158 21.59 -31.09 -7.17
CA ARG A 158 20.96 -32.29 -7.74
C ARG A 158 21.13 -33.55 -6.90
N LYS A 159 22.16 -33.60 -6.06
CA LYS A 159 22.45 -34.72 -5.16
C LYS A 159 22.03 -34.45 -3.69
N THR A 160 21.38 -33.32 -3.43
CA THR A 160 20.88 -32.92 -2.11
C THR A 160 19.38 -33.11 -2.00
N TRP A 161 18.86 -33.10 -0.78
CA TRP A 161 17.43 -33.21 -0.51
C TRP A 161 16.77 -31.83 -0.37
N ILE A 162 15.60 -31.65 -1.00
CA ILE A 162 14.85 -30.38 -1.08
C ILE A 162 15.74 -29.22 -1.59
N PRO A 163 16.30 -29.35 -2.81
CA PRO A 163 17.26 -28.37 -3.35
C PRO A 163 16.64 -27.02 -3.76
N ASP A 164 15.33 -26.99 -3.99
CA ASP A 164 14.57 -25.78 -4.34
C ASP A 164 14.52 -24.76 -3.20
N GLU A 165 14.58 -25.24 -1.95
CA GLU A 165 14.72 -24.43 -0.73
C GLU A 165 16.19 -24.15 -0.36
N SER A 166 17.11 -24.26 -1.31
CA SER A 166 18.53 -23.96 -1.08
C SER A 166 19.09 -23.00 -2.11
N PHE A 167 18.60 -23.06 -3.34
CA PHE A 167 19.22 -22.40 -4.48
C PHE A 167 19.28 -20.87 -4.36
N TRP A 168 18.14 -20.22 -4.14
CA TRP A 168 18.01 -18.77 -4.30
C TRP A 168 18.87 -17.99 -3.31
N THR A 169 18.76 -18.31 -2.02
CA THR A 169 19.52 -17.65 -0.96
C THR A 169 21.00 -17.98 -1.03
N THR A 170 21.36 -19.18 -1.50
CA THR A 170 22.76 -19.56 -1.73
C THR A 170 23.40 -18.71 -2.84
N VAL A 171 22.71 -18.55 -3.97
CA VAL A 171 23.20 -17.76 -5.10
C VAL A 171 23.29 -16.27 -4.76
N SER A 172 22.33 -15.74 -4.00
CA SER A 172 22.30 -14.31 -3.65
C SER A 172 22.99 -13.97 -2.33
N GLY A 173 23.54 -14.95 -1.60
CA GLY A 173 23.88 -14.80 -0.18
C GLY A 173 25.33 -14.44 0.15
N SER A 174 26.23 -14.61 -0.82
CA SER A 174 27.67 -14.44 -0.63
C SER A 174 28.27 -13.51 -1.69
N PRO A 175 27.97 -12.19 -1.68
CA PRO A 175 28.44 -11.26 -2.70
C PRO A 175 29.97 -11.21 -2.86
N ALA A 176 30.73 -11.51 -1.80
CA ALA A 176 32.19 -11.61 -1.86
C ALA A 176 32.71 -12.80 -2.70
N LEU A 177 31.94 -13.89 -2.77
CA LEU A 177 32.29 -15.09 -3.53
C LEU A 177 31.55 -15.19 -4.86
N LEU A 178 30.35 -14.60 -4.93
CA LEU A 178 29.51 -14.58 -6.11
C LEU A 178 28.83 -13.20 -6.19
N PRO A 179 29.39 -12.24 -6.94
CA PRO A 179 28.93 -10.85 -6.94
C PRO A 179 27.67 -10.66 -7.79
N VAL A 180 26.59 -11.34 -7.42
CA VAL A 180 25.29 -11.19 -8.07
C VAL A 180 24.76 -9.77 -7.79
N PRO A 181 24.32 -9.02 -8.82
CA PRO A 181 23.65 -7.73 -8.60
C PRO A 181 22.48 -7.86 -7.62
N GLY A 182 22.37 -6.94 -6.66
CA GLY A 182 21.30 -6.98 -5.65
C GLY A 182 21.43 -8.09 -4.60
N ALA A 183 22.56 -8.78 -4.53
CA ALA A 183 22.85 -9.79 -3.51
C ALA A 183 22.83 -9.22 -2.08
N ILE A 184 22.57 -10.10 -1.12
CA ILE A 184 22.51 -9.82 0.31
C ILE A 184 23.64 -10.55 1.04
N ARG A 185 24.11 -9.99 2.15
CA ARG A 185 25.09 -10.65 3.02
C ARG A 185 24.38 -11.55 4.02
N VAL A 186 24.10 -12.79 3.62
CA VAL A 186 23.30 -13.73 4.44
C VAL A 186 23.93 -13.98 5.80
N ARG A 187 25.26 -14.17 5.85
CA ARG A 187 25.98 -14.37 7.11
C ARG A 187 25.73 -13.24 8.11
N ASP A 188 25.68 -12.00 7.63
CA ASP A 188 25.47 -10.84 8.48
C ASP A 188 24.01 -10.78 8.97
N ILE A 189 23.05 -11.14 8.13
CA ILE A 189 21.62 -11.25 8.52
C ILE A 189 21.44 -12.32 9.60
N LEU A 190 22.04 -13.50 9.42
CA LEU A 190 21.99 -14.59 10.40
C LEU A 190 22.67 -14.18 11.72
N TRP A 191 23.83 -13.52 11.62
CA TRP A 191 24.53 -12.99 12.78
C TRP A 191 23.67 -11.96 13.53
N LEU A 192 23.08 -10.99 12.82
CA LEU A 192 22.19 -9.98 13.41
C LEU A 192 21.00 -10.64 14.11
N ARG A 193 20.33 -11.60 13.46
CA ARG A 193 19.19 -12.31 14.04
C ARG A 193 19.56 -13.06 15.32
N LYS A 194 20.73 -13.68 15.35
CA LYS A 194 21.25 -14.42 16.51
C LYS A 194 21.60 -13.49 17.68
N HIS A 195 22.24 -12.34 17.41
CA HIS A 195 22.78 -11.48 18.46
C HIS A 195 21.79 -10.41 18.96
N PHE A 196 20.88 -9.94 18.11
CA PHE A 196 19.88 -8.93 18.47
C PHE A 196 18.53 -9.52 18.89
N LYS A 197 18.40 -10.86 19.01
CA LYS A 197 17.14 -11.55 19.32
C LYS A 197 15.96 -11.06 18.46
N LEU A 198 16.23 -10.84 17.17
CA LEU A 198 15.20 -10.41 16.20
C LEU A 198 14.25 -11.53 15.81
N ARG A 199 14.49 -12.76 16.27
CA ARG A 199 13.42 -13.77 16.31
C ARG A 199 12.68 -13.58 17.64
N PRO A 200 11.34 -13.54 17.67
CA PRO A 200 10.64 -13.77 18.93
C PRO A 200 11.20 -15.05 19.57
N PRO A 201 11.42 -15.06 20.90
CA PRO A 201 12.07 -16.17 21.60
C PRO A 201 11.40 -17.52 21.39
N ASP A 202 10.11 -17.49 21.02
CA ASP A 202 9.29 -18.67 20.88
C ASP A 202 9.18 -19.04 19.41
N VAL A 203 9.72 -20.22 19.09
CA VAL A 203 9.18 -21.08 18.03
C VAL A 203 7.66 -21.03 18.23
N ASN A 204 6.89 -20.63 17.21
CA ASN A 204 5.43 -20.42 17.23
C ASN A 204 4.97 -18.96 17.01
N THR A 205 5.57 -18.24 16.06
CA THR A 205 5.02 -16.96 15.60
C THR A 205 5.00 -16.85 14.08
N VAL A 206 4.01 -16.10 13.59
CA VAL A 206 3.90 -15.61 12.20
C VAL A 206 4.32 -14.15 12.06
N ASP A 207 4.68 -13.52 13.17
CA ASP A 207 5.13 -12.14 13.23
C ASP A 207 6.56 -12.03 12.70
N SER A 208 6.61 -11.68 11.44
CA SER A 208 7.75 -11.33 10.61
C SER A 208 8.53 -10.09 11.09
N ILE A 209 8.49 -9.74 12.38
CA ILE A 209 9.29 -8.64 12.93
C ILE A 209 10.76 -9.07 12.83
N GLY A 210 11.40 -8.79 11.69
CA GLY A 210 12.77 -9.22 11.38
C GLY A 210 12.93 -10.12 10.14
N THR A 211 11.85 -10.56 9.49
CA THR A 211 11.95 -11.18 8.17
C THR A 211 11.83 -10.10 7.10
N SER A 212 12.96 -9.67 6.55
CA SER A 212 13.00 -8.79 5.37
C SER A 212 12.41 -9.44 4.12
N TYR A 213 11.90 -10.68 4.22
CA TYR A 213 11.29 -11.45 3.16
C TYR A 213 9.81 -11.14 3.03
N ILE A 214 9.40 -10.72 1.83
CA ILE A 214 8.01 -10.38 1.50
C ILE A 214 7.46 -11.29 0.39
N GLY A 215 8.27 -12.20 -0.15
CA GLY A 215 7.93 -12.96 -1.36
C GLY A 215 6.74 -13.91 -1.21
N ARG A 216 6.45 -14.40 0.00
CA ARG A 216 5.34 -15.34 0.25
C ARG A 216 4.97 -15.41 1.73
N TYR A 217 3.68 -15.25 2.03
CA TYR A 217 3.12 -15.57 3.33
C TYR A 217 2.77 -17.06 3.39
N GLN A 218 3.35 -17.80 4.33
CA GLN A 218 3.09 -19.22 4.56
C GLN A 218 3.10 -19.49 6.06
N VAL A 219 2.13 -20.29 6.50
CA VAL A 219 2.00 -20.68 7.90
C VAL A 219 2.19 -22.18 8.02
N TRP A 220 3.13 -22.61 8.86
CA TRP A 220 3.32 -24.00 9.26
C TRP A 220 2.44 -24.30 10.47
N GLY A 221 1.99 -25.55 10.61
CA GLY A 221 1.00 -25.93 11.64
C GLY A 221 1.48 -25.77 13.09
N TRP A 222 2.78 -25.60 13.33
CA TRP A 222 3.33 -25.27 14.64
C TRP A 222 3.43 -23.75 14.87
N GLN A 223 3.29 -22.90 13.86
CA GLN A 223 3.51 -21.46 14.01
C GLN A 223 2.36 -20.72 14.66
N LYS A 224 1.14 -21.10 14.32
CA LYS A 224 -0.11 -20.57 14.86
C LYS A 224 -1.25 -21.50 14.50
N ASP A 225 -2.41 -21.25 15.08
CA ASP A 225 -3.64 -21.93 14.68
C ASP A 225 -3.98 -21.60 13.21
N CYS A 226 -4.36 -22.65 12.50
CA CYS A 226 -4.84 -22.58 11.12
C CYS A 226 -6.35 -22.80 11.15
N TYR A 227 -7.13 -21.78 10.80
CA TYR A 227 -8.59 -21.89 10.85
C TYR A 227 -9.17 -22.70 9.67
N GLY A 228 -8.38 -22.92 8.62
CA GLY A 228 -8.67 -23.90 7.58
C GLY A 228 -8.23 -25.31 7.96
N LYS A 229 -7.31 -25.90 7.17
CA LYS A 229 -6.77 -27.25 7.45
C LYS A 229 -5.27 -27.35 7.23
N ILE A 230 -4.60 -28.19 8.01
CA ILE A 230 -3.19 -28.52 7.77
C ILE A 230 -3.08 -29.60 6.68
N LYS A 231 -2.23 -29.35 5.68
CA LYS A 231 -1.85 -30.34 4.66
C LYS A 231 -0.34 -30.24 4.43
N ASP A 232 0.38 -31.35 4.42
CA ASP A 232 1.84 -31.35 4.25
C ASP A 232 2.51 -30.36 5.22
N PHE A 233 2.09 -30.39 6.49
CA PHE A 233 2.54 -29.53 7.59
C PHE A 233 2.27 -28.02 7.46
N SER A 234 1.70 -27.55 6.34
CA SER A 234 1.38 -26.14 6.09
C SER A 234 -0.13 -25.89 6.07
N CYS A 235 -0.52 -24.71 6.52
CA CYS A 235 -1.90 -24.26 6.55
C CYS A 235 -2.45 -24.07 5.14
N VAL A 236 -3.56 -24.73 4.86
CA VAL A 236 -4.49 -24.36 3.81
C VAL A 236 -5.46 -23.37 4.43
N PHE A 237 -5.38 -22.11 4.02
CA PHE A 237 -6.18 -21.05 4.60
C PHE A 237 -7.67 -21.25 4.33
N GLY A 238 -8.46 -21.06 5.39
CA GLY A 238 -9.92 -21.05 5.36
C GLY A 238 -10.49 -19.64 5.33
N VAL A 239 -11.82 -19.51 5.47
CA VAL A 239 -12.53 -18.23 5.43
C VAL A 239 -12.11 -17.31 6.58
N GLU A 240 -11.89 -17.87 7.76
CA GLU A 240 -11.51 -17.11 8.96
C GLU A 240 -10.06 -16.60 8.90
N ASP A 241 -9.21 -17.20 8.08
CA ASP A 241 -7.83 -16.73 7.89
C ASP A 241 -7.75 -15.48 6.99
N ILE A 242 -8.81 -15.16 6.23
CA ILE A 242 -8.76 -14.12 5.18
C ILE A 242 -8.51 -12.73 5.76
N GLU A 243 -9.11 -12.38 6.90
CA GLU A 243 -8.93 -11.06 7.52
C GLU A 243 -7.45 -10.78 7.79
N GLU A 244 -6.76 -11.73 8.41
CA GLU A 244 -5.33 -11.61 8.68
C GLU A 244 -4.53 -11.52 7.38
N ILE A 245 -4.77 -12.45 6.44
CA ILE A 245 -4.06 -12.52 5.15
C ILE A 245 -4.12 -11.18 4.40
N MET A 246 -5.24 -10.46 4.46
CA MET A 246 -5.38 -9.17 3.79
C MET A 246 -4.56 -8.04 4.44
N THR A 247 -4.18 -8.18 5.71
CA THR A 247 -3.33 -7.20 6.43
C THR A 247 -1.83 -7.49 6.30
N ARG A 248 -1.48 -8.71 5.89
CA ARG A 248 -0.10 -9.20 5.79
C ARG A 248 0.72 -8.42 4.75
N PRO A 249 1.99 -8.04 5.01
CA PRO A 249 2.84 -7.23 4.11
C PRO A 249 3.32 -7.93 2.83
N GLU A 250 3.24 -9.25 2.76
CA GLU A 250 3.79 -10.08 1.69
C GLU A 250 3.11 -9.84 0.32
N LEU A 251 3.63 -10.46 -0.74
CA LEU A 251 3.11 -10.31 -2.11
C LEU A 251 2.00 -11.31 -2.42
N ILE A 252 2.14 -12.54 -1.92
CA ILE A 252 1.26 -13.68 -2.18
C ILE A 252 1.02 -14.46 -0.89
N ALA A 253 -0.09 -15.20 -0.83
CA ALA A 253 -0.42 -16.13 0.25
C ALA A 253 -0.37 -17.58 -0.23
N HIS A 254 0.23 -18.44 0.61
CA HIS A 254 0.35 -19.88 0.43
C HIS A 254 -0.23 -20.63 1.65
N LYS A 255 -1.25 -21.47 1.51
CA LYS A 255 -1.88 -21.98 0.28
C LYS A 255 -3.39 -21.90 0.34
N LEU A 256 -4.01 -21.72 -0.82
CA LEU A 256 -5.46 -21.79 -1.00
C LEU A 256 -5.80 -22.82 -2.09
N TYR A 257 -6.84 -23.61 -1.85
CA TYR A 257 -7.37 -24.57 -2.82
C TYR A 257 -8.80 -24.17 -3.17
N LEU A 258 -9.17 -24.25 -4.44
CA LEU A 258 -10.55 -24.02 -4.83
C LEU A 258 -11.47 -25.14 -4.29
N GLU A 259 -10.96 -26.36 -4.13
CA GLU A 259 -11.72 -27.52 -3.64
C GLU A 259 -11.89 -27.54 -2.11
N PHE A 260 -11.29 -26.59 -1.38
CA PHE A 260 -11.40 -26.50 0.07
C PHE A 260 -11.81 -25.08 0.46
N GLU A 261 -12.97 -24.96 1.11
CA GLU A 261 -13.60 -23.67 1.43
C GLU A 261 -13.54 -22.67 0.26
N PRO A 262 -14.28 -22.94 -0.83
CA PRO A 262 -14.26 -22.08 -2.03
C PRO A 262 -14.57 -20.61 -1.71
N ALA A 263 -15.32 -20.34 -0.64
CA ALA A 263 -15.57 -18.98 -0.15
C ALA A 263 -14.28 -18.23 0.17
N ALA A 264 -13.27 -18.86 0.79
CA ALA A 264 -11.97 -18.25 1.08
C ALA A 264 -11.25 -17.86 -0.22
N PHE A 265 -11.19 -18.80 -1.17
CA PHE A 265 -10.62 -18.56 -2.50
C PHE A 265 -11.37 -17.44 -3.24
N MET A 266 -12.70 -17.46 -3.23
CA MET A 266 -13.54 -16.47 -3.92
C MET A 266 -13.46 -15.10 -3.27
N CYS A 267 -13.32 -15.01 -1.94
CA CYS A 267 -13.07 -13.75 -1.24
C CYS A 267 -11.74 -13.15 -1.68
N MET A 268 -10.67 -13.95 -1.71
CA MET A 268 -9.36 -13.50 -2.22
C MET A 268 -9.45 -13.08 -3.69
N PHE A 269 -10.13 -13.87 -4.53
CA PHE A 269 -10.33 -13.59 -5.94
C PHE A 269 -11.11 -12.30 -6.17
N LYS A 270 -12.22 -12.11 -5.45
CA LYS A 270 -13.06 -10.91 -5.51
C LYS A 270 -12.34 -9.69 -4.97
N SER A 271 -11.60 -9.78 -3.87
CA SER A 271 -10.78 -8.68 -3.36
C SER A 271 -9.73 -8.25 -4.37
N GLY A 272 -9.10 -9.20 -5.07
CA GLY A 272 -8.25 -8.92 -6.22
C GLY A 272 -8.99 -8.11 -7.29
N PHE A 273 -10.10 -8.63 -7.84
CA PHE A 273 -10.86 -8.02 -8.95
C PHE A 273 -11.63 -6.73 -8.62
N ASN A 274 -12.22 -6.60 -7.44
CA ASN A 274 -12.89 -5.38 -7.02
C ASN A 274 -11.89 -4.24 -6.84
N PHE A 275 -10.63 -4.54 -6.52
CA PHE A 275 -9.56 -3.55 -6.51
C PHE A 275 -9.15 -3.11 -7.93
N TRP A 276 -9.20 -4.01 -8.92
CA TRP A 276 -9.03 -3.67 -10.35
C TRP A 276 -10.13 -2.72 -10.84
N ARG A 277 -11.39 -2.97 -10.46
CA ARG A 277 -12.55 -2.21 -10.94
C ARG A 277 -12.62 -0.76 -10.44
N VAL A 278 -11.98 -0.44 -9.31
CA VAL A 278 -11.99 0.92 -8.73
C VAL A 278 -11.00 1.88 -9.42
N LYS A 279 -10.09 1.40 -10.27
CA LYS A 279 -9.05 2.25 -10.91
C LYS A 279 -8.98 2.25 -12.44
N GLU A 280 -9.68 1.37 -13.15
CA GLU A 280 -9.75 1.39 -14.62
C GLU A 280 -11.11 1.91 -15.13
N HIS A 281 -11.28 3.24 -15.20
CA HIS A 281 -12.35 3.85 -15.99
C HIS A 281 -11.94 3.98 -17.46
N ARG A 282 -11.94 2.86 -18.19
CA ARG A 282 -12.29 2.76 -19.62
C ARG A 282 -12.02 1.33 -20.07
N TRP A 283 -13.09 0.59 -20.32
CA TRP A 283 -13.32 -0.46 -21.34
C TRP A 283 -14.52 -1.25 -20.83
N ALA A 284 -15.70 -0.85 -21.28
CA ALA A 284 -16.92 -1.59 -21.04
C ALA A 284 -16.86 -2.89 -21.86
N LEU A 285 -16.85 -4.04 -21.20
CA LEU A 285 -17.40 -5.25 -21.79
C LEU A 285 -18.84 -5.34 -21.34
N SER A 286 -19.72 -5.15 -22.33
CA SER A 286 -21.16 -5.33 -22.27
C SER A 286 -21.52 -6.68 -21.64
N SER A 287 -22.50 -6.62 -20.76
CA SER A 287 -23.39 -7.71 -20.32
C SER A 287 -23.35 -8.96 -21.21
N GLY A 288 -22.55 -9.95 -20.78
CA GLY A 288 -22.62 -11.33 -21.25
C GLY A 288 -22.96 -12.21 -20.05
N SER A 289 -24.09 -12.89 -20.11
CA SER A 289 -24.53 -13.89 -19.13
C SER A 289 -23.44 -14.94 -18.94
N PHE A 290 -22.82 -15.00 -17.76
CA PHE A 290 -21.93 -16.10 -17.40
C PHE A 290 -22.79 -17.33 -17.09
N LEU A 291 -22.92 -18.22 -18.07
CA LEU A 291 -23.37 -19.58 -17.86
C LEU A 291 -22.37 -20.29 -16.95
N PHE A 292 -22.80 -20.63 -15.74
CA PHE A 292 -22.12 -21.60 -14.89
C PHE A 292 -22.18 -22.97 -15.59
N VAL A 293 -21.07 -23.39 -16.20
CA VAL A 293 -20.89 -24.79 -16.57
C VAL A 293 -20.25 -25.48 -15.36
N SER A 294 -21.07 -26.20 -14.60
CA SER A 294 -20.60 -27.13 -13.56
C SER A 294 -19.73 -28.20 -14.22
N PRO A 295 -18.51 -28.50 -13.72
CA PRO A 295 -17.81 -29.69 -14.15
C PRO A 295 -18.54 -30.90 -13.56
N LEU A 296 -19.07 -31.76 -14.44
CA LEU A 296 -19.51 -33.10 -14.07
C LEU A 296 -18.38 -33.82 -13.34
N SER A 297 -18.70 -34.26 -12.12
CA SER A 297 -17.88 -35.18 -11.33
C SER A 297 -17.78 -36.50 -12.08
N THR A 298 -16.62 -36.77 -12.69
CA THR A 298 -16.23 -38.14 -13.05
C THR A 298 -15.29 -38.67 -11.97
N ASN A 299 -15.86 -39.45 -11.07
CA ASN A 299 -15.14 -40.40 -10.23
C ASN A 299 -14.32 -41.31 -11.15
N ASN A 300 -12.99 -41.18 -11.13
CA ASN A 300 -12.13 -42.32 -11.40
C ASN A 300 -10.84 -42.20 -10.59
N GLY A 301 -10.62 -43.21 -9.75
CA GLY A 301 -9.53 -43.30 -8.80
C GLY A 301 -8.19 -43.43 -9.52
N LYS A 302 -7.41 -42.35 -9.48
CA LYS A 302 -5.95 -42.30 -9.37
C LYS A 302 -5.61 -40.84 -9.06
N LYS A 303 -5.48 -40.50 -7.78
CA LYS A 303 -5.16 -39.13 -7.33
C LYS A 303 -3.70 -38.81 -7.66
N GLY A 304 -3.41 -38.49 -8.91
CA GLY A 304 -2.19 -37.78 -9.29
C GLY A 304 -2.27 -36.35 -8.75
N VAL A 305 -1.26 -35.93 -7.99
CA VAL A 305 -1.18 -34.54 -7.50
C VAL A 305 -0.84 -33.65 -8.70
N LYS A 306 -1.80 -32.81 -9.13
CA LYS A 306 -1.58 -31.83 -10.19
C LYS A 306 -0.57 -30.79 -9.70
N ARG A 307 0.66 -30.81 -10.20
CA ARG A 307 1.72 -29.86 -9.85
C ARG A 307 2.02 -28.97 -11.05
N THR A 308 1.88 -27.68 -10.86
CA THR A 308 2.18 -26.66 -11.87
C THR A 308 2.96 -25.55 -11.21
N ILE A 309 4.08 -25.21 -11.84
CA ILE A 309 4.93 -24.10 -11.44
C ILE A 309 4.63 -22.94 -12.38
N TYR A 310 4.37 -21.79 -11.79
CA TYR A 310 4.13 -20.54 -12.50
C TYR A 310 5.30 -19.62 -12.21
N ALA A 311 5.98 -19.18 -13.26
CA ALA A 311 7.00 -18.15 -13.16
C ALA A 311 6.57 -16.98 -14.03
N TYR A 312 6.67 -15.77 -13.51
CA TYR A 312 6.33 -14.60 -14.31
C TYR A 312 7.28 -13.46 -14.03
N SER A 313 7.42 -12.62 -15.04
CA SER A 313 8.24 -11.43 -14.98
C SER A 313 7.36 -10.18 -15.05
N ILE A 314 7.59 -9.27 -14.12
CA ILE A 314 6.87 -7.99 -14.06
C ILE A 314 7.62 -6.98 -14.91
N THR A 315 6.87 -6.30 -15.77
CA THR A 315 7.36 -5.28 -16.69
C THR A 315 6.55 -4.01 -16.49
N TRP A 316 7.23 -2.87 -16.58
CA TRP A 316 6.59 -1.56 -16.65
C TRP A 316 7.39 -0.67 -17.61
N ASP A 317 6.68 0.19 -18.31
CA ASP A 317 7.28 1.22 -19.17
C ASP A 317 7.57 2.48 -18.36
N ASP A 318 8.77 3.02 -18.50
CA ASP A 318 9.14 4.32 -17.92
C ASP A 318 8.57 5.50 -18.75
N VAL A 319 7.85 5.22 -19.83
CA VAL A 319 7.40 6.19 -20.85
C VAL A 319 5.90 6.54 -20.73
N ILE A 320 5.08 5.71 -20.08
CA ILE A 320 3.66 6.00 -19.80
C ILE A 320 3.55 6.63 -18.40
N ASP A 321 4.24 7.75 -18.21
CA ASP A 321 3.96 8.68 -17.12
C ASP A 321 3.87 10.07 -17.76
N SER A 322 2.67 10.62 -17.76
CA SER A 322 2.26 11.82 -18.52
C SER A 322 2.89 13.13 -18.01
N ASP A 323 4.07 13.08 -17.41
CA ASP A 323 4.79 14.23 -16.87
C ASP A 323 5.79 14.84 -17.86
N ARG A 324 6.14 14.15 -18.95
CA ARG A 324 7.12 14.67 -19.92
C ARG A 324 6.58 15.70 -20.92
N LYS A 325 5.26 15.76 -21.16
CA LYS A 325 4.69 16.67 -22.18
C LYS A 325 4.65 18.13 -21.72
N TYR A 326 4.61 18.39 -20.42
CA TYR A 326 4.66 19.76 -19.88
C TYR A 326 6.08 20.32 -19.73
N LYS A 327 7.09 19.46 -19.79
CA LYS A 327 8.49 19.85 -19.63
C LYS A 327 9.00 20.68 -20.83
N GLY A 328 8.56 20.33 -22.04
CA GLY A 328 8.93 21.06 -23.27
C GLY A 328 8.31 22.45 -23.41
N ILE A 329 7.25 22.77 -22.66
CA ILE A 329 6.59 24.09 -22.69
C ILE A 329 7.24 25.06 -21.68
N LEU A 330 7.87 24.54 -20.62
CA LEU A 330 8.54 25.35 -19.60
C LEU A 330 10.01 25.67 -19.93
N GLU A 331 10.67 24.84 -20.74
CA GLU A 331 12.07 25.06 -21.17
C GLU A 331 12.22 26.20 -22.21
N GLN A 332 11.12 26.69 -22.81
CA GLN A 332 11.13 27.84 -23.72
C GLN A 332 11.14 29.21 -23.00
N LYS A 333 10.99 29.27 -21.67
CA LYS A 333 10.87 30.54 -20.91
C LYS A 333 12.07 30.91 -20.03
N MET A 334 13.19 30.19 -20.09
CA MET A 334 14.40 30.54 -19.35
C MET A 334 15.69 30.34 -20.17
N SER A 335 15.88 31.14 -21.22
CA SER A 335 17.14 31.86 -21.45
C SER A 335 17.04 32.79 -22.66
N SER A 336 17.07 34.09 -22.41
CA SER A 336 17.58 35.06 -23.37
C SER A 336 18.76 35.76 -22.72
N SER A 337 19.96 35.45 -23.22
CA SER A 337 21.15 36.31 -23.37
C SER A 337 22.46 35.50 -23.27
N SER A 338 22.95 35.04 -24.42
CA SER A 338 24.34 35.17 -24.97
C SER A 338 25.56 35.02 -24.03
N LEU A 339 26.67 34.32 -24.33
CA LEU A 339 27.31 33.95 -25.61
C LEU A 339 28.37 32.81 -25.41
N ASN A 340 28.43 31.92 -26.40
CA ASN A 340 29.48 30.99 -26.91
C ASN A 340 30.79 30.73 -26.13
N VAL A 341 31.13 29.44 -25.91
CA VAL A 341 32.28 28.69 -26.51
C VAL A 341 32.00 27.17 -26.48
N LEU A 342 32.42 26.48 -27.54
CA LEU A 342 32.18 25.08 -27.93
C LEU A 342 33.06 24.06 -27.16
N SER A 343 32.50 22.91 -26.75
CA SER A 343 32.98 21.54 -27.09
C SER A 343 32.31 20.44 -26.24
N THR A 344 32.10 19.30 -26.89
CA THR A 344 31.40 18.07 -26.47
C THR A 344 32.10 17.26 -25.37
N SER A 345 31.34 16.72 -24.40
CA SER A 345 31.55 15.36 -23.83
C SER A 345 30.36 14.84 -23.02
N THR A 346 30.04 13.56 -23.21
CA THR A 346 29.13 12.66 -22.47
C THR A 346 29.25 12.74 -20.94
N THR A 347 28.14 12.74 -20.17
CA THR A 347 27.78 11.77 -19.08
C THR A 347 26.68 12.25 -18.10
N VAL A 348 25.78 11.30 -17.77
CA VAL A 348 25.15 11.00 -16.46
C VAL A 348 24.11 11.96 -15.81
N GLY A 349 22.86 11.49 -15.81
CA GLY A 349 22.03 11.22 -14.61
C GLY A 349 21.64 12.37 -13.66
N GLY A 350 20.34 12.69 -13.60
CA GLY A 350 19.72 13.46 -12.51
C GLY A 350 18.49 12.74 -11.94
N ALA A 351 18.52 12.45 -10.63
CA ALA A 351 17.60 11.61 -9.86
C ALA A 351 16.14 12.15 -9.76
N PRO A 352 15.14 11.28 -9.51
CA PRO A 352 13.75 11.69 -9.29
C PRO A 352 13.55 12.40 -7.94
N VAL A 353 12.63 13.39 -7.92
CA VAL A 353 12.35 14.27 -6.78
C VAL A 353 11.64 13.50 -5.63
N PRO A 354 11.99 13.74 -4.34
CA PRO A 354 11.42 13.03 -3.20
C PRO A 354 9.91 13.29 -2.99
N VAL A 355 9.21 12.28 -2.48
CA VAL A 355 7.84 12.43 -1.96
C VAL A 355 7.91 13.22 -0.65
N ASP A 356 7.10 14.26 -0.46
CA ASP A 356 7.04 15.05 0.77
C ASP A 356 6.00 14.51 1.77
N GLY A 357 6.28 14.65 3.08
CA GLY A 357 5.40 14.26 4.19
C GLY A 357 5.41 15.29 5.33
N GLU A 358 4.34 15.36 6.10
CA GLU A 358 4.22 16.30 7.23
C GLU A 358 4.74 15.69 8.54
N CYS A 359 5.47 16.47 9.34
CA CYS A 359 5.88 16.07 10.68
C CYS A 359 4.70 16.14 11.66
N ASP A 360 4.37 15.01 12.27
CA ASP A 360 3.31 14.85 13.27
C ASP A 360 3.61 15.50 14.63
N GLY A 361 4.88 15.85 14.86
CA GLY A 361 5.32 16.61 16.05
C GLY A 361 4.81 18.06 16.05
N PRO A 362 5.18 18.86 17.07
CA PRO A 362 4.62 20.20 17.27
C PRO A 362 5.01 21.22 16.18
N CYS A 363 5.91 20.89 15.26
CA CYS A 363 6.34 21.81 14.21
C CYS A 363 5.44 21.84 12.96
N LYS A 364 4.69 20.75 12.70
CA LYS A 364 3.76 20.62 11.55
C LYS A 364 4.36 21.14 10.23
N ARG A 365 5.62 20.80 9.95
CA ARG A 365 6.34 21.18 8.73
C ARG A 365 6.41 19.98 7.78
N VAL A 366 6.29 20.28 6.49
CA VAL A 366 6.50 19.34 5.40
C VAL A 366 8.00 19.15 5.16
N TYR A 367 8.43 17.90 5.05
CA TYR A 367 9.78 17.50 4.71
C TYR A 367 9.72 16.41 3.64
N PRO A 368 10.75 16.30 2.77
CA PRO A 368 10.99 15.07 2.02
C PRO A 368 10.87 13.84 2.93
N SER A 369 10.15 12.81 2.50
CA SER A 369 9.79 11.65 3.33
C SER A 369 11.02 10.92 3.87
N ASN A 370 12.16 11.00 3.19
CA ASN A 370 13.45 10.47 3.64
C ASN A 370 14.07 11.24 4.82
N LEU A 371 13.55 12.41 5.18
CA LEU A 371 13.99 13.23 6.31
C LEU A 371 13.06 13.12 7.54
N LEU A 372 12.04 12.26 7.47
CA LEU A 372 11.11 11.97 8.56
C LEU A 372 11.43 10.60 9.19
N ASN A 373 11.43 10.53 10.51
CA ASN A 373 11.63 9.30 11.28
C ASN A 373 10.28 8.77 11.74
N THR A 374 10.00 7.49 11.51
CA THR A 374 8.78 6.83 12.01
C THR A 374 9.00 6.24 13.40
N ILE A 375 8.08 6.49 14.34
CA ILE A 375 8.07 5.79 15.64
C ILE A 375 7.19 4.54 15.54
N GLY A 376 7.84 3.37 15.57
CA GLY A 376 7.26 2.07 15.20
C GLY A 376 6.07 1.57 16.01
N ARG A 377 5.67 2.22 17.11
CA ARG A 377 4.47 1.83 17.89
C ARG A 377 3.23 2.69 17.64
N CYS A 378 3.37 3.87 17.02
CA CYS A 378 2.26 4.82 16.87
C CYS A 378 2.08 5.37 15.45
N GLY A 379 2.92 4.96 14.49
CA GLY A 379 2.76 5.33 13.08
C GLY A 379 2.99 6.81 12.75
N HIS A 380 3.45 7.62 13.71
CA HIS A 380 3.70 9.04 13.51
C HIS A 380 5.09 9.32 12.89
N TYR A 381 5.14 10.25 11.96
CA TYR A 381 6.32 10.74 11.25
C TYR A 381 6.88 11.98 11.95
N LEU A 382 8.13 11.93 12.43
CA LEU A 382 8.77 13.01 13.17
C LEU A 382 10.04 13.48 12.49
N CYS A 383 10.16 14.78 12.24
CA CYS A 383 11.41 15.37 11.75
C CYS A 383 12.52 15.30 12.81
N ASN A 384 13.76 15.52 12.40
CA ASN A 384 14.92 15.47 13.30
C ASN A 384 14.86 16.43 14.48
N ALA A 385 14.12 17.54 14.38
CA ALA A 385 13.90 18.44 15.50
C ALA A 385 12.90 17.88 16.52
N CYS A 386 11.93 17.06 16.10
CA CYS A 386 10.85 16.49 16.92
C CYS A 386 11.15 15.08 17.44
N TYR A 387 12.00 14.32 16.74
CA TYR A 387 12.36 12.94 17.08
C TYR A 387 13.29 12.86 18.30
N GLY A 388 12.95 12.05 19.31
CA GLY A 388 13.79 11.83 20.50
C GLY A 388 13.68 12.91 21.59
N ILE A 389 12.70 13.82 21.50
CA ILE A 389 12.38 14.78 22.58
C ILE A 389 11.74 14.08 23.79
N VAL A 390 10.82 13.17 23.51
CA VAL A 390 10.13 12.35 24.52
C VAL A 390 10.91 11.05 24.69
N ARG A 391 11.10 10.60 25.93
CA ARG A 391 11.67 9.28 26.25
C ARG A 391 10.67 8.51 27.08
N ASN A 392 10.57 7.21 26.81
CA ASN A 392 9.76 6.28 27.59
C ASN A 392 10.51 5.90 28.89
N ALA A 393 9.80 5.26 29.83
CA ALA A 393 10.39 4.82 31.10
C ALA A 393 11.53 3.79 30.93
N ASP A 394 11.52 3.04 29.83
CA ASP A 394 12.58 2.08 29.44
C ASP A 394 13.80 2.74 28.77
N GLY A 395 13.84 4.07 28.68
CA GLY A 395 14.93 4.85 28.06
C GLY A 395 14.85 4.99 26.54
N THR A 396 13.90 4.31 25.88
CA THR A 396 13.71 4.37 24.42
C THR A 396 13.07 5.70 23.98
N ASN A 397 13.19 6.05 22.69
CA ASN A 397 12.58 7.27 22.14
C ASN A 397 11.05 7.14 22.09
N GLY A 398 10.35 8.05 22.77
CA GLY A 398 8.90 8.21 22.73
C GLY A 398 8.44 9.17 21.63
N CYS A 399 7.13 9.18 21.36
CA CYS A 399 6.53 10.03 20.34
C CYS A 399 6.24 11.43 20.87
N SER A 400 6.66 12.47 20.13
CA SER A 400 6.40 13.88 20.46
C SER A 400 5.12 14.44 19.85
N SER A 401 4.28 13.61 19.23
CA SER A 401 2.92 14.00 18.82
C SER A 401 2.05 14.28 20.05
N LEU A 402 1.24 15.34 19.99
CA LEU A 402 0.28 15.67 21.06
C LEU A 402 -0.72 14.53 21.32
N HIS A 403 -0.99 13.70 20.29
CA HIS A 403 -1.87 12.54 20.42
C HIS A 403 -1.24 11.39 21.23
N CYS A 404 0.09 11.36 21.36
CA CYS A 404 0.81 10.31 22.08
C CYS A 404 1.36 10.77 23.43
N TYR A 405 1.37 12.07 23.70
CA TYR A 405 1.92 12.60 24.94
C TYR A 405 0.84 12.70 26.02
N TRP A 406 1.04 11.99 27.14
CA TRP A 406 0.17 12.05 28.30
C TRP A 406 1.00 12.13 29.59
N LYS A 407 0.89 13.25 30.31
CA LYS A 407 1.60 13.47 31.58
C LYS A 407 0.83 14.50 32.43
N GLY A 408 0.23 14.04 33.52
CA GLY A 408 -0.61 14.85 34.41
C GLY A 408 -1.93 14.14 34.75
N SER A 409 -2.70 14.74 35.66
CA SER A 409 -3.98 14.24 36.14
C SER A 409 -5.17 14.72 35.29
N SER A 410 -5.03 15.84 34.57
CA SER A 410 -6.05 16.39 33.69
C SER A 410 -5.52 16.68 32.27
N ARG A 411 -6.45 16.92 31.34
CA ARG A 411 -6.12 17.29 29.95
C ARG A 411 -5.45 18.67 29.87
N GLU A 412 -5.85 19.61 30.72
CA GLU A 412 -5.23 20.94 30.82
C GLU A 412 -3.80 20.85 31.35
N GLU A 413 -3.58 20.02 32.38
CA GLU A 413 -2.26 19.77 32.94
C GLU A 413 -1.35 19.10 31.90
N THR A 414 -1.89 18.12 31.16
CA THR A 414 -1.19 17.47 30.04
C THR A 414 -0.79 18.47 28.95
N ASN A 415 -1.66 19.42 28.58
CA ASN A 415 -1.34 20.46 27.60
C ASN A 415 -0.25 21.42 28.11
N ARG A 416 -0.29 21.82 29.39
CA ARG A 416 0.76 22.63 30.01
C ARG A 416 2.11 21.89 30.03
N ASN A 417 2.09 20.60 30.36
CA ASN A 417 3.27 19.76 30.37
C ASN A 417 3.81 19.51 28.95
N TYR A 418 2.94 19.37 27.95
CA TYR A 418 3.34 19.26 26.55
C TYR A 418 4.05 20.52 26.05
N GLU A 419 3.52 21.70 26.37
CA GLU A 419 4.14 22.97 26.01
C GLU A 419 5.52 23.13 26.66
N LYS A 420 5.63 22.81 27.96
CA LYS A 420 6.87 22.94 28.73
C LYS A 420 7.93 21.91 28.34
N GLU A 421 7.57 20.65 28.16
CA GLU A 421 8.51 19.55 27.98
C GLU A 421 8.77 19.17 26.52
N VAL A 422 7.82 19.45 25.61
CA VAL A 422 7.92 19.05 24.19
C VAL A 422 8.11 20.28 23.30
N CYS A 423 7.21 21.27 23.33
CA CYS A 423 7.30 22.45 22.47
C CYS A 423 8.57 23.28 22.75
N ARG A 424 8.89 23.56 24.03
CA ARG A 424 10.10 24.34 24.38
C ARG A 424 11.39 23.67 23.94
N LYS A 425 11.52 22.35 24.13
CA LYS A 425 12.70 21.58 23.70
C LYS A 425 12.81 21.54 22.17
N GLN A 426 11.68 21.40 21.48
CA GLN A 426 11.66 21.46 20.03
C GLN A 426 12.13 22.81 19.51
N ARG A 427 11.66 23.93 20.08
CA ARG A 427 12.09 25.29 19.70
C ARG A 427 13.58 25.51 19.95
N ALA A 428 14.14 24.98 21.04
CA ALA A 428 15.57 25.07 21.33
C ALA A 428 16.40 24.30 20.27
N ARG A 429 16.00 23.07 19.96
CA ARG A 429 16.68 22.22 18.97
C ARG A 429 16.55 22.76 17.55
N ALA A 430 15.39 23.32 17.19
CA ALA A 430 15.19 23.97 15.90
C ALA A 430 16.12 25.18 15.72
N ARG A 431 16.33 25.98 16.78
CA ARG A 431 17.29 27.10 16.77
C ARG A 431 18.75 26.63 16.64
N GLU A 432 19.12 25.54 17.31
CA GLU A 432 20.45 24.94 17.19
C GLU A 432 20.71 24.41 15.76
N MET A 433 19.73 23.71 15.18
CA MET A 433 19.80 23.20 13.80
C MET A 433 19.86 24.33 12.76
N LYS A 434 19.09 25.42 12.96
CA LYS A 434 19.15 26.61 12.11
C LYS A 434 20.53 27.28 12.14
N LYS A 435 21.19 27.34 13.31
CA LYS A 435 22.57 27.83 13.43
C LYS A 435 23.58 26.98 12.66
N ARG A 436 23.27 25.71 12.40
CA ARG A 436 24.10 24.77 11.61
C ARG A 436 23.70 24.71 10.13
N GLY A 437 22.85 25.63 9.66
CA GLY A 437 22.42 25.70 8.26
C GLY A 437 21.30 24.71 7.88
N ILE A 438 20.64 24.08 8.84
CA ILE A 438 19.55 23.11 8.61
C ILE A 438 18.21 23.80 8.87
N ASP A 439 17.38 23.97 7.83
CA ASP A 439 16.11 24.70 7.93
C ASP A 439 14.97 23.81 8.50
N VAL A 440 14.70 23.94 9.80
CA VAL A 440 13.61 23.26 10.52
C VAL A 440 12.67 24.27 11.19
N LYS A 441 11.35 24.08 11.04
CA LYS A 441 10.33 24.99 11.60
C LYS A 441 10.24 24.80 13.12
N SER A 442 10.21 25.90 13.87
CA SER A 442 9.95 25.87 15.32
C SER A 442 8.45 25.71 15.59
N ALA A 443 8.10 25.03 16.67
CA ALA A 443 6.72 24.97 17.17
C ALA A 443 6.20 26.40 17.39
N SER A 444 5.03 26.71 16.86
CA SER A 444 4.36 28.01 17.02
C SER A 444 4.18 28.29 18.51
N LEU A 445 4.39 29.54 18.95
CA LEU A 445 3.92 29.96 20.28
C LEU A 445 2.39 30.01 20.21
N SER A 446 1.71 29.12 20.93
CA SER A 446 0.31 29.41 21.30
C SER A 446 0.35 30.56 22.32
N PRO A 447 -0.54 31.55 22.23
CA PRO A 447 -0.51 32.72 23.11
C PRO A 447 -0.95 32.30 24.52
N LEU A 448 0.03 31.95 25.34
CA LEU A 448 -0.03 32.08 26.79
C LEU A 448 0.98 33.18 27.11
N SER A 449 0.46 34.32 27.53
CA SER A 449 1.14 35.60 27.78
C SER A 449 1.60 36.37 26.54
N HIS A 450 0.95 37.52 26.31
CA HIS A 450 1.63 38.75 25.91
C HIS A 450 0.92 39.92 26.59
N THR A 451 1.51 40.39 27.68
CA THR A 451 1.80 41.83 27.77
C THR A 451 2.70 42.17 26.59
N ASP A 452 2.56 43.38 26.05
CA ASP A 452 3.63 44.39 26.08
C ASP A 452 3.23 45.53 25.13
N ASP A 453 3.33 46.76 25.61
CA ASP A 453 3.59 47.90 24.73
C ASP A 453 4.63 48.78 25.43
N GLU A 454 5.82 48.83 24.85
CA GLU A 454 6.89 49.78 25.20
C GLU A 454 7.21 50.60 23.95
N THR A 455 7.23 51.91 24.13
CA THR A 455 7.80 52.87 23.19
C THR A 455 9.30 52.64 22.98
N SER A 456 9.74 52.24 21.78
CA SER A 456 10.94 52.79 21.11
C SER A 456 11.01 52.40 19.63
N GLU A 457 11.23 53.45 18.81
CA GLU A 457 11.93 53.57 17.50
C GLU A 457 11.93 52.40 16.49
N LYS A 458 11.76 52.60 15.18
CA LYS A 458 11.46 53.73 14.29
C LYS A 458 11.19 53.13 12.90
N SER A 459 10.17 53.68 12.20
CA SER A 459 10.04 53.97 10.75
C SER A 459 10.57 52.97 9.71
N VAL A 460 9.89 52.65 8.59
CA VAL A 460 9.40 53.58 7.54
C VAL A 460 8.29 52.89 6.70
N ALA A 461 7.38 53.74 6.19
CA ALA A 461 6.20 53.58 5.29
C ALA A 461 6.41 52.72 4.01
N ALA A 462 5.42 52.33 3.19
CA ALA A 462 4.09 52.88 2.85
C ALA A 462 3.23 51.82 2.09
N GLY A 463 1.90 52.00 2.01
CA GLY A 463 1.07 51.29 1.00
C GLY A 463 -0.45 51.16 1.28
N TYR A 464 -1.21 52.17 0.87
CA TYR A 464 -2.67 52.21 0.54
C TYR A 464 -3.11 51.04 -0.39
N THR A 465 -4.33 50.49 -0.47
CA THR A 465 -5.66 50.62 0.17
C THR A 465 -6.42 49.30 -0.05
N THR A 466 -7.10 48.81 0.97
CA THR A 466 -8.09 47.70 0.96
C THR A 466 -9.50 48.23 1.16
N CYS A 467 -10.49 47.55 0.56
CA CYS A 467 -11.86 47.40 1.06
C CYS A 467 -12.38 46.04 0.54
N SER A 468 -13.07 45.15 1.25
CA SER A 468 -13.29 44.88 2.69
C SER A 468 -14.40 43.81 2.73
N VAL A 469 -14.23 42.70 3.46
CA VAL A 469 -15.32 42.06 4.24
C VAL A 469 -14.68 41.36 5.46
N THR A 470 -14.66 42.15 6.54
CA THR A 470 -14.69 41.85 7.99
C THR A 470 -14.21 40.50 8.57
N SER A 471 -13.27 40.63 9.50
CA SER A 471 -12.88 39.66 10.53
C SER A 471 -13.89 39.59 11.68
N ALA A 472 -13.73 38.54 12.48
CA ALA A 472 -14.46 38.18 13.69
C ALA A 472 -14.75 39.34 14.66
N CYS A 473 -15.94 39.28 15.27
CA CYS A 473 -16.35 40.12 16.39
C CYS A 473 -15.67 39.66 17.70
N ASP A 474 -15.20 40.64 18.47
CA ASP A 474 -14.69 40.52 19.83
C ASP A 474 -15.77 40.13 20.85
N ALA A 475 -15.35 39.41 21.89
CA ALA A 475 -16.16 39.04 23.04
C ALA A 475 -16.33 40.23 24.01
N SER A 476 -17.31 41.09 23.75
CA SER A 476 -18.05 41.81 24.81
C SER A 476 -19.44 42.31 24.36
N THR A 477 -19.86 41.97 23.14
CA THR A 477 -21.26 42.05 22.69
C THR A 477 -21.92 40.68 22.80
N PRO A 478 -23.19 40.56 23.22
CA PRO A 478 -23.90 39.30 23.14
C PRO A 478 -23.88 38.86 21.67
N CYS A 479 -23.30 37.68 21.38
CA CYS A 479 -23.37 37.10 20.04
C CYS A 479 -24.83 37.17 19.57
N PRO A 480 -25.12 37.59 18.33
CA PRO A 480 -26.47 37.66 17.85
C PRO A 480 -27.00 36.23 17.72
N ARG A 481 -27.61 35.72 18.80
CA ARG A 481 -28.29 34.42 18.83
C ARG A 481 -29.50 34.39 17.90
N ASP A 482 -29.81 35.52 17.28
CA ASP A 482 -30.92 35.76 16.34
C ASP A 482 -30.47 35.93 14.87
N GLU A 483 -29.18 35.78 14.54
CA GLU A 483 -28.76 35.75 13.13
C GLU A 483 -29.29 34.49 12.43
N THR A 484 -30.09 34.69 11.38
CA THR A 484 -30.68 33.61 10.59
C THR A 484 -29.85 33.33 9.34
N CYS A 485 -29.60 32.05 9.02
CA CYS A 485 -29.02 31.65 7.75
C CYS A 485 -30.06 30.97 6.85
N LEU A 486 -29.80 30.97 5.54
CA LEU A 486 -30.59 30.19 4.59
C LEU A 486 -30.08 28.76 4.61
N VAL A 487 -30.97 27.79 4.81
CA VAL A 487 -30.64 26.37 4.79
C VAL A 487 -31.29 25.73 3.58
N ASN A 488 -30.48 25.23 2.65
CA ASN A 488 -30.91 24.48 1.49
C ASN A 488 -30.77 22.98 1.76
N LEU A 489 -31.79 22.19 1.46
CA LEU A 489 -31.74 20.73 1.49
C LEU A 489 -32.10 20.18 0.10
N VAL A 490 -31.18 19.38 -0.44
CA VAL A 490 -31.36 18.65 -1.68
C VAL A 490 -31.63 17.18 -1.34
N ILE A 491 -32.80 16.67 -1.67
CA ILE A 491 -33.17 15.28 -1.42
C ILE A 491 -33.04 14.51 -2.73
N VAL A 492 -32.26 13.44 -2.70
CA VAL A 492 -31.92 12.65 -3.89
C VAL A 492 -32.51 11.26 -3.74
N GLN A 493 -33.38 10.88 -4.68
CA GLN A 493 -34.08 9.58 -4.65
C GLN A 493 -34.17 8.95 -6.05
N HIS A 494 -34.49 7.65 -6.08
CA HIS A 494 -34.75 6.93 -7.33
C HIS A 494 -36.04 7.43 -8.00
N ALA A 495 -36.00 7.52 -9.33
CA ALA A 495 -37.15 7.69 -10.21
C ALA A 495 -37.27 6.47 -11.15
N GLU A 496 -38.39 6.37 -11.87
CA GLU A 496 -38.65 5.29 -12.82
C GLU A 496 -37.49 5.14 -13.83
N GLY A 497 -37.12 3.89 -14.13
CA GLY A 497 -36.09 3.57 -15.14
C GLY A 497 -34.65 3.85 -14.73
N ASN A 498 -34.26 3.62 -13.47
CA ASN A 498 -32.91 3.90 -12.92
C ASN A 498 -32.46 5.37 -12.97
N SER A 499 -33.39 6.30 -13.16
CA SER A 499 -33.11 7.73 -13.17
C SER A 499 -33.08 8.32 -11.74
N MET A 500 -32.44 9.48 -11.58
CA MET A 500 -32.28 10.17 -10.29
C MET A 500 -33.19 11.41 -10.26
N LYS A 501 -34.02 11.54 -9.22
CA LYS A 501 -34.85 12.73 -8.96
C LYS A 501 -34.25 13.54 -7.81
N GLN A 502 -34.07 14.85 -8.02
CA GLN A 502 -33.61 15.80 -7.00
C GLN A 502 -34.76 16.73 -6.61
N ILE A 503 -35.07 16.78 -5.31
CA ILE A 503 -36.08 17.66 -4.74
C ILE A 503 -35.34 18.73 -3.94
N PHE A 504 -35.68 20.00 -4.17
CA PHE A 504 -35.03 21.15 -3.52
C PHE A 504 -36.01 21.77 -2.54
N THR A 505 -35.59 21.91 -1.29
CA THR A 505 -36.32 22.65 -0.27
C THR A 505 -35.38 23.58 0.47
N HIS A 506 -35.92 24.67 1.00
CA HIS A 506 -35.13 25.65 1.74
C HIS A 506 -35.95 26.26 2.86
N THR A 507 -35.28 26.69 3.92
CA THR A 507 -35.88 27.43 5.02
C THR A 507 -34.88 28.42 5.59
N LYS A 508 -35.39 29.43 6.32
CA LYS A 508 -34.54 30.28 7.15
C LYS A 508 -34.57 29.73 8.57
N ALA A 509 -33.40 29.54 9.16
CA ALA A 509 -33.26 29.05 10.51
C ALA A 509 -32.25 29.90 11.28
N PRO A 510 -32.44 30.10 12.60
CA PRO A 510 -31.44 30.75 13.43
C PRO A 510 -30.17 29.88 13.47
N LEU A 511 -29.00 30.52 13.51
CA LEU A 511 -27.71 29.80 13.53
C LEU A 511 -27.53 28.88 14.75
N SER A 512 -28.26 29.15 15.84
CA SER A 512 -28.34 28.31 17.05
C SER A 512 -29.25 27.09 16.90
N ALA A 513 -29.98 26.95 15.79
CA ALA A 513 -30.85 25.79 15.59
C ALA A 513 -30.03 24.51 15.36
N LYS A 514 -30.50 23.42 15.96
CA LYS A 514 -29.95 22.09 15.76
C LYS A 514 -30.26 21.58 14.35
N ILE A 515 -29.27 20.93 13.73
CA ILE A 515 -29.40 20.40 12.37
C ILE A 515 -30.59 19.44 12.26
N GLN A 516 -30.76 18.53 13.23
CA GLN A 516 -31.87 17.58 13.25
C GLN A 516 -33.23 18.28 13.13
N THR A 517 -33.50 19.26 13.98
CA THR A 517 -34.78 19.99 14.01
C THR A 517 -35.05 20.71 12.70
N VAL A 518 -34.02 21.28 12.07
CA VAL A 518 -34.14 22.01 10.80
C VAL A 518 -34.40 21.05 9.64
N ILE A 519 -33.73 19.90 9.61
CA ILE A 519 -33.96 18.86 8.59
C ILE A 519 -35.35 18.23 8.74
N GLU A 520 -35.79 17.90 9.96
CA GLU A 520 -37.14 17.39 10.24
C GLU A 520 -38.22 18.38 9.79
N HIS A 521 -38.00 19.68 10.03
CA HIS A 521 -38.90 20.73 9.55
C HIS A 521 -38.95 20.79 8.01
N LEU A 522 -37.80 20.74 7.33
CA LEU A 522 -37.71 20.75 5.87
C LEU A 522 -38.33 19.51 5.20
N LEU A 523 -38.29 18.36 5.88
CA LEU A 523 -38.92 17.12 5.44
C LEU A 523 -40.44 17.16 5.63
N SER A 524 -40.93 17.69 6.75
CA SER A 524 -42.38 17.78 7.02
C SER A 524 -43.12 18.75 6.09
N GLN A 525 -42.41 19.70 5.48
CA GLN A 525 -42.96 20.63 4.48
C GLN A 525 -43.17 20.01 3.08
N ASN A 526 -42.70 18.79 2.84
CA ASN A 526 -42.80 18.15 1.53
C ASN A 526 -43.77 16.95 1.54
N PRO A 527 -45.08 17.16 1.25
CA PRO A 527 -46.08 16.08 1.23
C PRO A 527 -45.85 15.03 0.13
N ALA A 528 -44.95 15.29 -0.83
CA ALA A 528 -44.53 14.33 -1.85
C ALA A 528 -43.48 13.31 -1.35
N LEU A 529 -42.96 13.49 -0.13
CA LEU A 529 -42.14 12.53 0.58
C LEU A 529 -43.07 11.65 1.42
N SER A 530 -43.77 10.70 0.79
CA SER A 530 -44.34 9.57 1.52
C SER A 530 -43.19 8.68 2.00
N LEU A 531 -42.44 9.16 2.99
CA LEU A 531 -41.31 8.43 3.56
C LEU A 531 -41.86 7.16 4.19
N ASN A 532 -41.52 6.04 3.56
CA ASN A 532 -41.72 4.73 4.15
C ASN A 532 -40.88 4.72 5.45
N PRO A 533 -41.42 4.37 6.63
CA PRO A 533 -40.71 4.47 7.92
C PRO A 533 -39.42 3.62 8.03
N PHE A 534 -39.08 2.87 6.99
CA PHE A 534 -37.90 2.01 6.88
C PHE A 534 -36.82 2.52 5.90
N GLN A 535 -36.94 3.73 5.35
CA GLN A 535 -36.00 4.23 4.36
C GLN A 535 -34.81 4.96 5.03
N CYS A 536 -33.66 4.28 5.11
CA CYS A 536 -32.41 4.87 5.61
C CYS A 536 -31.70 5.67 4.51
N GLY A 537 -31.33 6.92 4.81
CA GLY A 537 -30.57 7.80 3.91
C GLY A 537 -29.32 8.38 4.57
N THR A 538 -28.36 8.83 3.75
CA THR A 538 -27.12 9.45 4.24
C THR A 538 -27.16 10.96 4.04
N LEU A 539 -26.87 11.72 5.11
CA LEU A 539 -26.82 13.18 5.06
C LEU A 539 -25.40 13.69 4.81
N TYR A 540 -25.27 14.64 3.89
CA TYR A 540 -24.04 15.34 3.54
C TYR A 540 -24.23 16.85 3.70
N PHE A 541 -23.14 17.57 3.95
CA PHE A 541 -23.08 19.03 3.85
C PHE A 541 -22.03 19.45 2.82
N THR A 542 -22.21 20.63 2.24
CA THR A 542 -21.32 21.16 1.20
C THR A 542 -20.30 22.12 1.80
N GLU A 543 -19.03 21.96 1.46
CA GLU A 543 -17.95 22.89 1.80
C GLU A 543 -17.32 23.48 0.53
N LEU A 544 -16.83 24.72 0.60
CA LEU A 544 -16.06 25.35 -0.47
C LEU A 544 -14.56 25.15 -0.19
N LYS A 545 -13.83 24.59 -1.16
CA LYS A 545 -12.37 24.50 -1.09
C LYS A 545 -11.72 25.84 -1.48
N ALA A 546 -10.44 25.98 -1.12
CA ALA A 546 -9.63 27.16 -1.47
C ALA A 546 -9.51 27.41 -2.99
N ASP A 547 -9.68 26.37 -3.80
CA ASP A 547 -9.72 26.44 -5.27
C ASP A 547 -11.10 26.83 -5.84
N LYS A 548 -12.05 27.24 -4.97
CA LYS A 548 -13.45 27.57 -5.28
C LYS A 548 -14.30 26.39 -5.78
N THR A 549 -13.83 25.15 -5.67
CA THR A 549 -14.65 23.96 -5.95
C THR A 549 -15.47 23.55 -4.74
N ARG A 550 -16.70 23.04 -4.95
CA ARG A 550 -17.58 22.55 -3.89
C ARG A 550 -17.28 21.07 -3.62
N ARG A 551 -17.18 20.68 -2.35
CA ARG A 551 -17.01 19.29 -1.90
C ARG A 551 -18.16 18.92 -0.96
N MET A 552 -18.66 17.69 -1.09
CA MET A 552 -19.61 17.13 -0.14
C MET A 552 -18.86 16.33 0.95
N ARG A 553 -19.23 16.53 2.21
CA ARG A 553 -18.76 15.72 3.35
C ARG A 553 -19.94 15.07 4.05
N ARG A 554 -19.80 13.80 4.40
CA ARG A 554 -20.81 13.05 5.16
C ARG A 554 -20.88 13.61 6.59
N VAL A 555 -22.10 13.83 7.07
CA VAL A 555 -22.36 14.14 8.48
C VAL A 555 -22.16 12.84 9.28
N LYS A 556 -21.28 12.86 10.29
CA LYS A 556 -20.99 11.67 11.12
C LYS A 556 -22.16 11.40 12.08
N GLU A 557 -22.62 10.15 12.14
CA GLU A 557 -23.81 9.74 12.92
C GLU A 557 -23.67 9.94 14.44
N ARG A 558 -22.46 9.82 14.99
CA ARG A 558 -22.20 10.08 16.43
C ARG A 558 -22.20 11.58 16.69
N GLY A 559 -23.38 12.14 16.98
CA GLY A 559 -23.54 13.54 17.43
C GLY A 559 -24.63 14.35 16.72
N PHE A 560 -25.36 13.77 15.77
CA PHE A 560 -26.36 14.46 14.93
C PHE A 560 -27.36 15.36 15.70
N GLU A 561 -27.77 14.95 16.89
CA GLU A 561 -28.76 15.67 17.73
C GLU A 561 -28.18 16.86 18.53
N LYS A 562 -26.86 17.04 18.49
CA LYS A 562 -26.12 18.02 19.31
C LYS A 562 -25.38 19.07 18.49
N VAL A 563 -25.37 18.97 17.15
CA VAL A 563 -24.65 19.91 16.27
C VAL A 563 -25.59 21.03 15.83
N GLU A 564 -25.12 22.26 15.96
CA GLU A 564 -25.84 23.48 15.57
C GLU A 564 -25.45 23.95 14.15
N LEU A 565 -26.31 24.73 13.50
CA LEU A 565 -26.04 25.27 12.17
C LEU A 565 -24.79 26.18 12.12
N ILE A 566 -24.46 26.84 13.23
CA ILE A 566 -23.26 27.68 13.36
C ILE A 566 -21.96 26.89 13.17
N GLU A 567 -21.97 25.58 13.41
CA GLU A 567 -20.81 24.70 13.23
C GLU A 567 -20.63 24.24 11.77
N MET A 568 -21.58 24.55 10.88
CA MET A 568 -21.55 24.14 9.48
C MET A 568 -20.91 25.22 8.59
N PRO A 569 -20.13 24.83 7.57
CA PRO A 569 -19.53 25.80 6.65
C PRO A 569 -20.63 26.50 5.84
N GLN A 570 -20.63 27.83 5.90
CA GLN A 570 -21.55 28.67 5.15
C GLN A 570 -20.89 29.16 3.86
N ILE A 571 -21.62 29.09 2.75
CA ILE A 571 -21.20 29.65 1.47
C ILE A 571 -22.15 30.79 1.17
N SER A 572 -21.68 32.04 1.26
CA SER A 572 -22.49 33.25 1.08
C SER A 572 -23.75 33.29 1.97
N GLY A 573 -23.61 32.96 3.26
CA GLY A 573 -24.73 32.96 4.23
C GLY A 573 -25.72 31.80 4.06
N THR A 574 -25.40 30.81 3.22
CA THR A 574 -26.23 29.63 2.98
C THR A 574 -25.52 28.36 3.42
N VAL A 575 -26.21 27.49 4.17
CA VAL A 575 -25.79 26.12 4.48
C VAL A 575 -26.53 25.19 3.54
N THR A 576 -25.82 24.34 2.78
CA THR A 576 -26.46 23.37 1.87
C THR A 576 -26.21 21.94 2.34
N PHE A 577 -27.30 21.21 2.54
CA PHE A 577 -27.33 19.80 2.87
C PHE A 577 -27.82 18.97 1.68
N VAL A 578 -27.36 17.72 1.60
CA VAL A 578 -27.83 16.73 0.64
C VAL A 578 -28.23 15.47 1.40
N LEU A 579 -29.51 15.09 1.31
CA LEU A 579 -30.01 13.83 1.84
C LEU A 579 -30.10 12.82 0.69
N ASP A 580 -29.21 11.84 0.71
CA ASP A 580 -29.13 10.81 -0.32
C ASP A 580 -29.85 9.53 0.14
N LEU A 581 -31.03 9.30 -0.45
CA LEU A 581 -31.87 8.13 -0.19
C LEU A 581 -31.58 6.95 -1.14
N GLY A 582 -30.75 7.15 -2.18
CA GLY A 582 -30.46 6.12 -3.21
C GLY A 582 -28.97 5.74 -3.36
N GLY A 583 -28.11 6.33 -2.52
CA GLY A 583 -26.65 6.12 -2.55
C GLY A 583 -25.99 6.69 -3.81
N PHE A 584 -26.55 7.75 -4.39
CA PHE A 584 -26.05 8.39 -5.61
C PHE A 584 -24.72 9.13 -5.38
N VAL A 585 -24.53 9.75 -4.21
CA VAL A 585 -23.32 10.49 -3.83
C VAL A 585 -22.13 9.54 -3.72
N GLU A 586 -22.30 8.38 -3.07
CA GLU A 586 -21.24 7.36 -2.97
C GLU A 586 -20.92 6.71 -4.33
N LYS A 587 -21.92 6.61 -5.22
CA LYS A 587 -21.76 6.14 -6.61
C LYS A 587 -21.17 7.19 -7.55
N GLY A 588 -20.83 8.39 -7.06
CA GLY A 588 -20.18 9.46 -7.84
C GLY A 588 -21.10 10.19 -8.83
N HIS A 589 -22.42 10.14 -8.66
CA HIS A 589 -23.34 10.90 -9.50
C HIS A 589 -23.22 12.41 -9.21
N ALA A 590 -23.33 13.23 -10.26
CA ALA A 590 -23.33 14.68 -10.11
C ALA A 590 -24.64 15.15 -9.45
N ILE A 591 -24.54 15.66 -8.23
CA ILE A 591 -25.66 16.31 -7.52
C ILE A 591 -25.62 17.80 -7.83
N TYR A 592 -26.75 18.34 -8.28
CA TYR A 592 -26.85 19.74 -8.65
C TYR A 592 -27.24 20.52 -7.40
N LEU A 593 -26.39 21.47 -7.00
CA LEU A 593 -26.59 22.34 -5.85
C LEU A 593 -26.95 23.73 -6.39
N LYS A 594 -28.22 24.13 -6.30
CA LYS A 594 -28.66 25.45 -6.74
C LYS A 594 -28.03 26.57 -5.91
#